data_AF-A0A6B3SHH7-F1
#
_entry.id   AF-A0A6B3SHH7-F1
#
_cell.length_a   1.000
_cell.length_b   1.000
_cell.length_c   1.000
_cell.angle_alpha   90.00
_cell.angle_beta   90.00
_cell.angle_gamma   90.00
#
_symmetry.space_group_name_H-M   'P 1'
#
loop_
_entity.id
_entity.type
_entity.pdbx_description
1 polymer ?
#
loop_
_entity_poly.entity_id
_entity_poly.type
_entity_poly.pdbx_seq_one_letter_code
_entity_poly.pdbx_strand_id
1 'polypeptide(L)'
;MERHTKIFVFGSNLAGRHGKGAALFARQYHGAINGKGEGFQGASYAIPTKNQKLESLPLEQIKEAANRFKAFAATHPEMLFQVTPIGCGLAGYVPVEIAPMFEGCPDNCELPDEFRKVLERQAFF
;
A
#
# COMPACT_ATOMS: atom_id res chain seq x y z
N MET A 1 -3.70 -21.39 -18.32
CA MET A 1 -3.76 -20.84 -16.95
C MET A 1 -3.41 -19.37 -17.08
N GLU A 2 -4.40 -18.49 -17.00
CA GLU A 2 -4.17 -17.05 -17.11
C GLU A 2 -3.25 -16.63 -15.96
N ARG A 3 -2.13 -15.98 -16.29
CA ARG A 3 -1.26 -15.40 -15.27
C ARG A 3 -1.96 -14.14 -14.79
N HIS A 4 -2.62 -14.19 -13.64
CA HIS A 4 -2.98 -12.96 -12.94
C HIS A 4 -1.69 -12.22 -12.62
N THR A 5 -1.52 -11.03 -13.19
CA THR A 5 -0.39 -10.16 -12.87
C THR A 5 -0.58 -9.67 -11.44
N LYS A 6 0.23 -10.20 -10.51
CA LYS A 6 0.26 -9.72 -9.13
C LYS A 6 0.87 -8.31 -9.10
N ILE A 7 0.13 -7.36 -8.56
CA ILE A 7 0.51 -5.97 -8.39
C ILE A 7 1.05 -5.80 -6.97
N PHE A 8 2.32 -5.43 -6.86
CA PHE A 8 2.97 -5.21 -5.57
C PHE A 8 2.60 -3.84 -5.00
N VAL A 9 1.89 -3.80 -3.87
CA VAL A 9 1.45 -2.54 -3.25
C VAL A 9 2.39 -2.16 -2.12
N PHE A 10 2.97 -0.96 -2.19
CA PHE A 10 4.05 -0.54 -1.31
C PHE A 10 3.89 0.88 -0.77
N GLY A 11 4.44 1.10 0.43
CA GLY A 11 4.54 2.42 1.03
C GLY A 11 5.60 3.28 0.35
N SER A 12 5.24 4.50 -0.05
CA SER A 12 6.12 5.46 -0.74
C SER A 12 6.18 6.81 -0.01
N ASN A 13 6.76 7.81 -0.67
CA ASN A 13 6.72 9.22 -0.28
C ASN A 13 6.19 10.07 -1.45
N LEU A 14 5.64 11.25 -1.15
CA LEU A 14 5.09 12.17 -2.14
C LEU A 14 6.10 12.62 -3.21
N ALA A 15 7.41 12.52 -2.96
CA ALA A 15 8.45 12.81 -3.96
C ALA A 15 8.80 11.61 -4.86
N GLY A 16 8.20 10.44 -4.65
CA GLY A 16 8.49 9.21 -5.41
C GLY A 16 9.93 8.72 -5.28
N ARG A 17 10.59 9.00 -4.14
CA ARG A 17 11.96 8.54 -3.89
C ARG A 17 11.95 7.09 -3.43
N HIS A 18 12.14 6.16 -4.36
CA HIS A 18 12.06 4.71 -4.10
C HIS A 18 13.45 4.10 -3.79
N GLY A 19 14.12 4.64 -2.78
CA GLY A 19 15.52 4.33 -2.47
C GLY A 19 15.77 3.29 -1.37
N LYS A 20 14.75 2.91 -0.59
CA LYS A 20 14.89 1.95 0.53
C LYS A 20 13.63 1.09 0.71
N GLY A 21 13.77 -0.04 1.42
CA GLY A 21 12.66 -0.90 1.84
C GLY A 21 11.80 -1.41 0.69
N ALA A 22 10.49 -1.56 0.94
CA ALA A 22 9.52 -2.02 -0.05
C ALA A 22 9.50 -1.16 -1.33
N ALA A 23 9.72 0.15 -1.22
CA ALA A 23 9.78 1.02 -2.39
C ALA A 23 10.99 0.71 -3.30
N LEU A 24 12.17 0.45 -2.72
CA LEU A 24 13.33 0.02 -3.50
C LEU A 24 13.08 -1.34 -4.18
N PHE A 25 12.49 -2.27 -3.45
CA PHE A 25 12.12 -3.58 -3.99
C PHE A 25 11.13 -3.44 -5.15
N ALA A 26 10.08 -2.62 -5.00
CA ALA A 26 9.13 -2.33 -6.06
C ALA A 26 9.80 -1.73 -7.30
N ARG A 27 10.77 -0.83 -7.12
CA ARG A 27 11.54 -0.25 -8.24
C ARG A 27 12.39 -1.29 -8.95
N GLN A 28 13.07 -2.16 -8.21
CA GLN A 28 14.00 -3.15 -8.76
C GLN A 28 13.28 -4.29 -9.50
N TYR A 29 12.13 -4.73 -8.98
CA TYR A 29 11.50 -5.99 -9.43
C TYR A 29 10.09 -5.84 -9.98
N HIS A 30 9.40 -4.73 -9.68
CA HIS A 30 8.01 -4.51 -10.05
C HIS A 30 7.80 -3.25 -10.91
N GLY A 31 8.87 -2.64 -11.41
CA GLY A 31 8.77 -1.52 -12.35
C GLY A 31 8.24 -0.22 -11.74
N ALA A 32 8.37 -0.03 -10.42
CA ALA A 32 8.04 1.26 -9.82
C ALA A 32 8.96 2.37 -10.37
N ILE A 33 8.36 3.52 -10.70
CA ILE A 33 8.99 4.65 -11.38
C ILE A 33 9.45 5.66 -10.33
N ASN A 34 10.74 6.01 -10.35
CA ASN A 34 11.24 7.10 -9.51
C ASN A 34 10.54 8.43 -9.86
N GLY A 35 10.18 9.21 -8.85
CA GLY A 35 9.44 10.46 -9.01
C GLY A 35 7.91 10.29 -9.00
N LYS A 36 7.40 9.05 -9.04
CA LYS A 36 5.96 8.77 -8.94
C LYS A 36 5.61 8.20 -7.57
N GLY A 37 5.19 9.10 -6.67
CA GLY A 37 4.92 8.80 -5.26
C GLY A 37 3.59 8.11 -4.95
N GLU A 38 2.66 8.07 -5.90
CA GLU A 38 1.34 7.48 -5.70
C GLU A 38 0.81 6.81 -6.99
N GLY A 39 -0.03 5.81 -6.82
CA GLY A 39 -0.82 5.20 -7.87
C GLY A 39 -0.15 4.02 -8.57
N PHE A 40 -0.87 3.44 -9.53
CA PHE A 40 -0.44 2.30 -10.33
C PHE A 40 0.76 2.64 -11.23
N GLN A 41 1.78 1.78 -11.26
CA GLN A 41 3.00 1.94 -12.05
C GLN A 41 3.74 0.60 -12.24
N GLY A 42 4.14 0.29 -13.46
CA GLY A 42 4.73 -1.02 -13.76
C GLY A 42 3.78 -2.15 -13.35
N ALA A 43 4.29 -3.11 -12.58
CA ALA A 43 3.53 -4.15 -11.89
C ALA A 43 3.41 -3.85 -10.38
N SER A 44 3.18 -2.59 -10.01
CA SER A 44 3.11 -2.12 -8.63
C SER A 44 2.13 -0.97 -8.42
N TYR A 45 1.77 -0.69 -7.16
CA TYR A 45 0.95 0.45 -6.77
C TYR A 45 1.58 1.15 -5.56
N ALA A 46 1.78 2.46 -5.63
CA ALA A 46 2.35 3.24 -4.53
C ALA A 46 1.26 3.89 -3.67
N ILE A 47 1.39 3.76 -2.35
CA ILE A 47 0.60 4.50 -1.35
C ILE A 47 1.55 5.43 -0.57
N PRO A 48 1.45 6.76 -0.69
CA PRO A 48 2.34 7.67 0.04
C PRO A 48 2.06 7.61 1.54
N THR A 49 3.12 7.37 2.32
CA THR A 49 3.08 7.43 3.80
C THR A 49 4.00 8.51 4.36
N LYS A 50 4.72 9.22 3.48
CA LYS A 50 5.67 10.27 3.80
C LYS A 50 5.54 11.44 2.84
N ASN A 51 5.82 12.65 3.31
CA ASN A 51 5.86 13.84 2.47
C ASN A 51 7.14 13.90 1.61
N GLN A 52 7.30 14.98 0.84
CA GLN A 52 8.46 15.19 -0.04
C GLN A 52 9.79 15.33 0.73
N LYS A 53 9.73 15.69 2.02
CA LYS A 53 10.87 15.79 2.94
C LYS A 53 11.15 14.49 3.71
N LEU A 54 10.42 13.41 3.41
CA LEU A 54 10.52 12.09 4.05
C LEU A 54 10.03 12.03 5.51
N GLU A 55 9.27 13.04 5.92
CA GLU A 55 8.54 13.06 7.20
C GLU A 55 7.23 12.27 7.04
N SER A 56 6.79 11.56 8.07
CA SER A 56 5.55 10.76 8.02
C SER A 56 4.33 11.64 7.82
N LEU A 57 3.41 11.21 6.94
CA LEU A 57 2.16 11.90 6.72
C LEU A 57 1.20 11.64 7.88
N PRO A 58 0.34 12.60 8.27
CA PRO A 58 -0.74 12.34 9.21
C PRO A 58 -1.62 11.17 8.76
N LEU A 59 -2.14 10.39 9.72
CA LEU A 59 -2.97 9.21 9.45
C LEU A 59 -4.14 9.49 8.49
N GLU A 60 -4.76 10.67 8.59
CA GLU A 60 -5.86 11.05 7.69
C GLU A 60 -5.42 11.12 6.21
N GLN A 61 -4.24 11.67 5.93
CA GLN A 61 -3.73 11.72 4.56
C GLN A 61 -3.37 10.33 4.02
N ILE A 62 -2.87 9.45 4.90
CA ILE A 62 -2.60 8.05 4.54
C ILE A 62 -3.93 7.31 4.27
N LYS A 63 -4.96 7.57 5.06
CA LYS A 63 -6.30 7.01 4.90
C LYS A 63 -6.93 7.42 3.56
N GLU A 64 -6.80 8.68 3.17
CA GLU A 64 -7.25 9.14 1.84
C GLU A 64 -6.53 8.40 0.71
N ALA A 65 -5.21 8.21 0.81
CA ALA A 65 -4.44 7.45 -0.17
C ALA A 65 -4.84 5.97 -0.22
N ALA A 66 -5.06 5.34 0.95
CA ALA A 66 -5.57 3.98 1.05
C ALA A 66 -6.97 3.85 0.42
N ASN A 67 -7.86 4.83 0.61
CA ASN A 67 -9.17 4.86 -0.03
C ASN A 67 -9.08 4.97 -1.55
N ARG A 68 -8.15 5.78 -2.08
CA ARG A 68 -7.89 5.83 -3.54
C ARG A 68 -7.38 4.50 -4.07
N PHE A 69 -6.51 3.82 -3.33
CA PHE A 69 -6.08 2.46 -3.65
C PHE A 69 -7.27 1.48 -3.66
N LYS A 70 -8.12 1.46 -2.62
CA LYS A 70 -9.29 0.57 -2.56
C LYS A 70 -10.25 0.80 -3.73
N ALA A 71 -10.52 2.07 -4.07
CA ALA A 71 -11.34 2.42 -5.23
C ALA A 71 -10.72 1.94 -6.54
N PHE A 72 -9.40 2.06 -6.70
CA PHE A 72 -8.68 1.51 -7.85
C PHE A 72 -8.76 -0.02 -7.92
N ALA A 73 -8.54 -0.71 -6.80
CA ALA A 73 -8.60 -2.17 -6.76
C ALA A 73 -10.00 -2.70 -7.08
N ALA A 74 -11.05 -2.02 -6.62
CA ALA A 74 -12.45 -2.38 -6.87
C ALA A 74 -12.83 -2.27 -8.36
N THR A 75 -12.23 -1.33 -9.10
CA THR A 75 -12.50 -1.15 -10.54
C THR A 75 -11.63 -2.03 -11.44
N HIS A 76 -10.69 -2.79 -10.88
CA HIS A 76 -9.78 -3.69 -11.59
C HIS A 76 -9.80 -5.10 -10.99
N PRO A 77 -10.95 -5.80 -10.99
CA PRO A 77 -11.08 -7.13 -10.39
C PRO A 77 -10.20 -8.21 -11.04
N GLU A 78 -9.69 -7.97 -12.26
CA GLU A 78 -8.76 -8.84 -12.97
C GLU A 78 -7.33 -8.84 -12.39
N MET A 79 -6.98 -7.80 -11.61
CA MET A 79 -5.68 -7.64 -10.97
C MET A 79 -5.70 -8.19 -9.54
N LEU A 80 -4.61 -8.84 -9.13
CA LEU A 80 -4.42 -9.25 -7.72
C LEU A 80 -3.41 -8.32 -7.05
N PHE A 81 -3.79 -7.70 -5.95
CA PHE A 81 -2.97 -6.72 -5.23
C PHE A 81 -2.33 -7.36 -4.01
N GLN A 82 -1.01 -7.52 -4.03
CA GLN A 82 -0.24 -7.99 -2.88
C GLN A 82 0.15 -6.81 -2.00
N VAL A 83 -0.54 -6.63 -0.88
CA VAL A 83 -0.35 -5.49 0.02
C VAL A 83 0.75 -5.77 1.03
N THR A 84 1.73 -4.88 1.10
CA THR A 84 2.77 -4.92 2.14
C THR A 84 2.29 -4.22 3.42
N PRO A 85 2.99 -4.36 4.57
CA PRO A 85 2.71 -3.57 5.78
C PRO A 85 2.95 -2.06 5.58
N ILE A 86 2.04 -1.39 4.88
CA ILE A 86 2.12 0.02 4.48
C ILE A 86 2.34 0.88 5.73
N GLY A 87 3.33 1.76 5.70
CA GLY A 87 3.61 2.69 6.80
C GLY A 87 4.32 2.08 8.03
N CYS A 88 4.37 0.75 8.16
CA CYS A 88 4.89 0.08 9.36
C CYS A 88 6.41 -0.14 9.39
N GLY A 89 7.13 0.30 8.36
CA GLY A 89 8.59 0.31 8.32
C GLY A 89 9.14 1.71 8.54
N LEU A 90 9.60 2.34 7.45
CA LEU A 90 10.31 3.62 7.50
C LEU A 90 9.45 4.81 7.93
N ALA A 91 8.12 4.72 7.85
CA ALA A 91 7.21 5.78 8.34
C ALA A 91 6.89 5.66 9.83
N GLY A 92 7.23 4.54 10.47
CA GLY A 92 7.21 4.39 11.92
C GLY A 92 5.83 4.20 12.55
N TYR A 93 4.78 3.97 11.76
CA TYR A 93 3.46 3.60 12.29
C TYR A 93 3.44 2.14 12.74
N VAL A 94 2.52 1.78 13.61
CA VAL A 94 2.26 0.38 13.97
C VAL A 94 1.01 -0.16 13.26
N PRO A 95 0.89 -1.49 13.07
CA PRO A 95 -0.24 -2.07 12.34
C PRO A 95 -1.62 -1.64 12.83
N VAL A 96 -1.80 -1.45 14.15
CA VAL A 96 -3.10 -1.01 14.72
C VAL A 96 -3.53 0.39 14.26
N GLU A 97 -2.59 1.24 13.86
CA GLU A 97 -2.89 2.59 13.36
C GLU A 97 -3.26 2.61 11.87
N ILE A 98 -2.71 1.68 11.08
CA ILE A 98 -2.86 1.67 9.62
C ILE A 98 -3.91 0.66 9.14
N ALA A 99 -3.95 -0.54 9.73
CA ALA A 99 -4.84 -1.62 9.30
C ALA A 99 -6.32 -1.21 9.19
N PRO A 100 -6.90 -0.37 10.09
CA PRO A 100 -8.28 0.08 9.95
C PRO A 100 -8.57 0.82 8.62
N MET A 101 -7.57 1.41 7.98
CA MET A 101 -7.73 2.08 6.68
C MET A 101 -8.02 1.08 5.55
N PHE A 102 -7.65 -0.19 5.73
CA PHE A 102 -7.84 -1.29 4.78
C PHE A 102 -9.09 -2.12 5.07
N GLU A 103 -9.91 -1.73 6.05
CA GLU A 103 -11.24 -2.32 6.23
C GLU A 103 -12.09 -2.13 4.96
N GLY A 104 -12.84 -3.17 4.60
CA GLY A 104 -13.63 -3.21 3.37
C GLY A 104 -12.79 -3.23 2.09
N CYS A 105 -11.52 -3.66 2.16
CA CYS A 105 -10.72 -3.90 0.96
C CYS A 105 -11.41 -4.92 0.04
N PRO A 106 -11.41 -4.69 -1.28
CA PRO A 106 -11.91 -5.68 -2.25
C PRO A 106 -11.19 -7.04 -2.12
N ASP A 107 -11.87 -8.13 -2.49
CA ASP A 107 -11.37 -9.51 -2.37
C ASP A 107 -10.07 -9.78 -3.15
N ASN A 108 -9.79 -8.97 -4.17
CA ASN A 108 -8.54 -9.03 -4.93
C ASN A 108 -7.36 -8.33 -4.23
N CYS A 109 -7.51 -7.89 -2.98
CA CYS A 109 -6.45 -7.37 -2.13
C CYS A 109 -5.95 -8.43 -1.12
N GLU A 110 -4.76 -9.00 -1.36
CA GLU A 110 -4.06 -9.85 -0.40
C GLU A 110 -3.43 -8.97 0.70
N LEU A 111 -4.12 -8.81 1.83
CA LEU A 111 -3.63 -8.04 2.98
C LEU A 111 -2.54 -8.78 3.76
N PRO A 112 -1.53 -8.07 4.31
CA PRO A 112 -0.48 -8.69 5.12
C PRO A 112 -1.05 -9.20 6.45
N ASP A 113 -0.45 -10.25 7.01
CA ASP A 113 -0.90 -10.91 8.24
C ASP A 113 -1.08 -9.94 9.41
N GLU A 114 -0.21 -8.95 9.52
CA GLU A 114 -0.26 -7.93 10.56
C GLU A 114 -1.55 -7.10 10.49
N PHE A 115 -2.04 -6.82 9.28
CA PHE A 115 -3.29 -6.08 9.11
C PHE A 115 -4.50 -6.99 9.32
N ARG A 116 -4.46 -8.22 8.78
CA ARG A 116 -5.53 -9.21 8.98
C ARG A 116 -5.77 -9.48 10.47
N LYS A 117 -4.71 -9.69 11.25
CA LYS A 117 -4.80 -9.89 12.71
C LYS A 117 -5.43 -8.71 13.46
N VAL A 118 -5.19 -7.48 13.01
CA VAL A 118 -5.82 -6.29 13.62
C VAL A 118 -7.32 -6.26 13.27
N LEU A 119 -7.66 -6.44 12.00
CA LEU A 119 -9.04 -6.38 11.52
C LEU A 119 -9.90 -7.51 12.10
N GLU A 120 -9.37 -8.74 12.20
CA GLU A 120 -10.05 -9.86 12.84
C GLU A 120 -10.37 -9.58 14.31
N ARG A 121 -9.44 -8.97 15.06
CA ARG A 121 -9.66 -8.64 16.48
C ARG A 121 -10.70 -7.55 16.71
N GLN A 122 -10.91 -6.67 15.74
CA GLN A 122 -11.93 -5.61 15.83
C GLN A 122 -13.34 -6.15 15.59
N ALA A 123 -13.50 -7.25 14.86
CA ALA A 123 -14.79 -7.87 14.58
C ALA A 123 -15.41 -8.63 15.78
N PHE A 124 -14.68 -8.78 16.89
CA PHE A 124 -15.13 -9.48 18.10
C PHE A 124 -15.55 -8.54 19.25
N PHE A 125 -15.70 -7.24 19.00
CA PHE A 125 -16.25 -6.24 19.92
C PHE A 125 -17.49 -5.59 19.32
#